data_AF-A0A0K8QAJ6-F1
#
_entry.id   AF-A0A0K8QAJ6-F1
#
_cell.length_a   1.000
_cell.length_b   1.000
_cell.length_c   1.000
_cell.angle_alpha   90.00
_cell.angle_beta   90.00
_cell.angle_gamma   90.00
#
_symmetry.space_group_name_H-M   'P 1'
#
loop_
_entity.id
_entity.type
_entity.pdbx_description
1 polymer ?
#
loop_
_entity_poly.entity_id
_entity_poly.type
_entity_poly.pdbx_seq_one_letter_code
_entity_poly.pdbx_strand_id
1 'polypeptide(L)'
;TIRRHVAKALDLGTGCGIQAFHLLRHAEHVTVTDISPRALAFTRFNLLLNAGELHIDPANLESRVSLRLGSLLEPVAGEEFDLVVSNPPFVITPRSADEASTDQFTYRDGGLPGDDIVASLVLTLPGILAPGGTAQLLGNWEITSGGLWDARPRTWVEASRSGTSAAVDAWFIQREQLSPELYAETWLRDASETRDRQHYQESYSNYLDDFASRDVAGIGFGMIWLRRPADAAAQPSITRFEEITYPSSSPSAVPGAAVERSDWLAGNDLANTHLLVAEDVTEERHQRPGAEHPGVILLRQGAGLRRTNLLSTELAGFVSACDGDLSVRQIIGALEALLGGGDGFDGDAFRAGLLQEVYHLVQDGFLLPA
;
A
#
# COMPACT_ATOMS: atom_id res chain seq x y z
N THR A 1 -7.86 -5.13 -1.92
CA THR A 1 -8.26 -3.77 -2.27
C THR A 1 -9.13 -3.19 -1.16
N ILE A 2 -9.20 -1.87 -1.04
CA ILE A 2 -10.18 -1.18 -0.18
C ILE A 2 -11.58 -1.54 -0.65
N ARG A 3 -12.48 -1.91 0.27
CA ARG A 3 -13.82 -2.44 -0.05
C ARG A 3 -14.96 -1.46 0.26
N ARG A 4 -14.66 -0.17 0.37
CA ARG A 4 -15.69 0.88 0.47
C ARG A 4 -16.56 0.84 -0.79
N HIS A 5 -17.85 1.09 -0.65
CA HIS A 5 -18.73 1.17 -1.81
C HIS A 5 -18.34 2.38 -2.69
N VAL A 6 -18.28 2.20 -4.01
CA VAL A 6 -17.87 3.24 -4.96
C VAL A 6 -18.73 3.22 -6.23
N ALA A 7 -18.89 4.37 -6.88
CA ALA A 7 -19.66 4.45 -8.12
C ALA A 7 -18.84 3.95 -9.32
N LYS A 8 -17.58 4.38 -9.44
CA LYS A 8 -16.70 4.03 -10.55
C LYS A 8 -15.37 3.47 -10.08
N ALA A 9 -15.05 2.26 -10.52
CA ALA A 9 -13.75 1.65 -10.31
C ALA A 9 -13.04 1.34 -11.64
N LEU A 10 -11.70 1.37 -11.61
CA LEU A 10 -10.82 0.99 -12.71
C LEU A 10 -9.93 -0.19 -12.30
N ASP A 11 -9.93 -1.25 -13.11
CA ASP A 11 -8.94 -2.32 -13.09
C ASP A 11 -7.95 -2.12 -14.24
N LEU A 12 -6.77 -1.59 -13.92
CA LEU A 12 -5.73 -1.22 -14.89
C LEU A 12 -4.76 -2.38 -15.10
N GLY A 13 -4.69 -2.90 -16.32
CA GLY A 13 -3.92 -4.11 -16.63
C GLY A 13 -4.61 -5.36 -16.09
N THR A 14 -5.87 -5.55 -16.48
CA THR A 14 -6.79 -6.53 -15.85
C THR A 14 -6.36 -7.99 -16.02
N GLY A 15 -5.58 -8.31 -17.06
CA GLY A 15 -5.11 -9.67 -17.33
C GLY A 15 -6.28 -10.65 -17.49
N CYS A 16 -6.51 -11.50 -16.48
CA CYS A 16 -7.60 -12.47 -16.48
C CYS A 16 -8.91 -11.97 -15.84
N GLY A 17 -8.94 -10.73 -15.31
CA GLY A 17 -10.14 -10.13 -14.74
C GLY A 17 -10.33 -10.35 -13.23
N ILE A 18 -9.34 -10.91 -12.52
CA ILE A 18 -9.52 -11.29 -11.12
C ILE A 18 -9.74 -10.08 -10.20
N GLN A 19 -9.10 -8.93 -10.46
CA GLN A 19 -9.33 -7.72 -9.66
C GLN A 19 -10.71 -7.14 -9.95
N ALA A 20 -11.16 -7.14 -11.21
CA ALA A 20 -12.53 -6.78 -11.57
C ALA A 20 -13.59 -7.58 -10.79
N PHE A 21 -13.37 -8.87 -10.52
CA PHE A 21 -14.28 -9.69 -9.71
C PHE A 21 -14.40 -9.16 -8.27
N HIS A 22 -13.28 -8.76 -7.69
CA HIS A 22 -13.29 -8.17 -6.35
C HIS A 22 -13.97 -6.81 -6.34
N LEU A 23 -13.70 -5.98 -7.35
CA LEU A 23 -14.31 -4.65 -7.51
C LEU A 23 -15.83 -4.73 -7.67
N LEU A 24 -16.36 -5.64 -8.49
CA LEU A 24 -17.81 -5.78 -8.74
C LEU A 24 -18.66 -6.04 -7.48
N ARG A 25 -18.05 -6.48 -6.38
CA ARG A 25 -18.73 -6.67 -5.09
C ARG A 25 -19.06 -5.36 -4.37
N HIS A 26 -18.38 -4.27 -4.71
CA HIS A 26 -18.52 -2.97 -4.02
C HIS A 26 -18.44 -1.76 -4.98
N ALA A 27 -18.30 -1.98 -6.29
CA ALA A 27 -18.35 -0.94 -7.30
C ALA A 27 -19.63 -1.04 -8.14
N GLU A 28 -20.31 0.09 -8.36
CA GLU A 28 -21.47 0.16 -9.25
C GLU A 28 -21.04 -0.08 -10.71
N HIS A 29 -19.93 0.50 -11.16
CA HIS A 29 -19.39 0.26 -12.51
C HIS A 29 -17.89 0.01 -12.47
N VAL A 30 -17.43 -1.00 -13.22
CA VAL A 30 -16.01 -1.35 -13.34
C VAL A 30 -15.55 -1.18 -14.79
N THR A 31 -14.62 -0.25 -15.03
CA THR A 31 -13.87 -0.21 -16.28
C THR A 31 -12.64 -1.11 -16.13
N VAL A 32 -12.42 -2.01 -17.08
CA VAL A 32 -11.21 -2.85 -17.13
C VAL A 32 -10.43 -2.51 -18.39
N THR A 33 -9.11 -2.33 -18.25
CA THR A 33 -8.22 -2.03 -19.38
C THR A 33 -7.10 -3.06 -19.50
N ASP A 34 -6.71 -3.35 -20.73
CA ASP A 34 -5.51 -4.14 -21.03
C ASP A 34 -4.98 -3.79 -22.41
N ILE A 35 -3.67 -3.92 -22.62
CA ILE A 35 -3.06 -3.77 -23.95
C ILE A 35 -3.26 -5.01 -24.81
N SER A 36 -3.53 -6.17 -24.19
CA SER A 36 -3.69 -7.45 -24.87
C SER A 36 -5.16 -7.74 -25.21
N PRO A 37 -5.53 -7.85 -26.50
CA PRO A 37 -6.87 -8.29 -26.88
C PRO A 37 -7.22 -9.67 -26.32
N ARG A 38 -6.20 -10.54 -26.17
CA ARG A 38 -6.35 -11.88 -25.58
C ARG A 38 -6.70 -11.81 -24.11
N ALA A 39 -6.06 -10.93 -23.34
CA ALA A 39 -6.37 -10.72 -21.92
C ALA A 39 -7.82 -10.25 -21.74
N LEU A 40 -8.27 -9.27 -22.54
CA LEU A 40 -9.66 -8.81 -22.51
C LEU A 40 -10.65 -9.92 -22.88
N ALA A 41 -10.31 -10.80 -23.84
CA ALA A 41 -11.15 -11.95 -24.17
C ALA A 41 -11.27 -12.94 -22.99
N PHE A 42 -10.17 -13.24 -22.30
CA PHE A 42 -10.20 -14.07 -21.08
C PHE A 42 -10.96 -13.40 -19.94
N THR A 43 -10.76 -12.09 -19.74
CA THR A 43 -11.51 -11.31 -18.76
C THR A 43 -13.01 -11.38 -19.04
N ARG A 44 -13.43 -11.16 -20.30
CA ARG A 44 -14.83 -11.30 -20.70
C ARG A 44 -15.37 -12.71 -20.44
N PHE A 45 -14.61 -13.73 -20.85
CA PHE A 45 -14.99 -15.12 -20.63
C PHE A 45 -15.21 -15.43 -19.15
N ASN A 46 -14.24 -15.04 -18.30
CA ASN A 46 -14.28 -15.25 -16.86
C ASN A 46 -15.46 -14.50 -16.22
N LEU A 47 -15.71 -13.25 -16.61
CA LEU A 47 -16.86 -12.46 -16.14
C LEU A 47 -18.18 -13.18 -16.46
N LEU A 48 -18.38 -13.56 -17.72
CA LEU A 48 -19.63 -14.21 -18.17
C LEU A 48 -19.82 -15.59 -17.54
N LEU A 49 -18.74 -16.35 -17.35
CA LEU A 49 -18.78 -17.64 -16.66
C LEU A 49 -19.27 -17.51 -15.21
N ASN A 50 -18.95 -16.39 -14.55
CA ASN A 50 -19.28 -16.13 -13.15
C ASN A 50 -20.42 -15.10 -12.98
N ALA A 51 -21.20 -14.84 -14.03
CA ALA A 51 -22.14 -13.71 -14.06
C ALA A 51 -23.14 -13.70 -12.89
N GLY A 52 -23.63 -14.87 -12.48
CA GLY A 52 -24.57 -15.01 -11.35
C GLY A 52 -23.97 -14.58 -10.01
N GLU A 53 -22.75 -15.02 -9.71
CA GLU A 53 -22.02 -14.68 -8.47
C GLU A 53 -21.52 -13.23 -8.46
N LEU A 54 -21.29 -12.66 -9.64
CA LEU A 54 -20.85 -11.28 -9.81
C LEU A 54 -22.03 -10.29 -9.92
N HIS A 55 -23.27 -10.80 -9.94
CA HIS A 55 -24.49 -10.00 -10.12
C HIS A 55 -24.44 -9.08 -11.35
N ILE A 56 -23.91 -9.61 -12.47
CA ILE A 56 -23.87 -8.93 -13.76
C ILE A 56 -24.83 -9.61 -14.74
N ASP A 57 -25.44 -8.82 -15.63
CA ASP A 57 -26.30 -9.36 -16.68
C ASP A 57 -25.44 -9.86 -17.85
N PRO A 58 -25.41 -11.18 -18.15
CA PRO A 58 -24.63 -11.70 -19.27
C PRO A 58 -25.15 -11.21 -20.64
N ALA A 59 -26.40 -10.76 -20.73
CA ALA A 59 -26.97 -10.16 -21.94
C ALA A 59 -26.68 -8.65 -22.07
N ASN A 60 -26.25 -8.00 -20.99
CA ASN A 60 -25.95 -6.57 -20.94
C ASN A 60 -24.76 -6.31 -19.99
N LEU A 61 -23.60 -6.84 -20.37
CA LEU A 61 -22.37 -6.74 -19.58
C LEU A 61 -21.99 -5.27 -19.36
N GLU A 62 -22.22 -4.44 -20.36
CA GLU A 62 -21.91 -3.01 -20.39
C GLU A 62 -22.64 -2.20 -19.31
N SER A 63 -23.72 -2.73 -18.72
CA SER A 63 -24.43 -2.10 -17.60
C SER A 63 -23.61 -1.99 -16.31
N ARG A 64 -22.59 -2.83 -16.15
CA ARG A 64 -21.73 -2.89 -14.95
C ARG A 64 -20.25 -2.94 -15.28
N VAL A 65 -19.87 -3.35 -16.50
CA VAL A 65 -18.47 -3.56 -16.89
C VAL A 65 -18.16 -2.99 -18.27
N SER A 66 -17.12 -2.17 -18.38
CA SER A 66 -16.57 -1.72 -19.67
C SER A 66 -15.20 -2.34 -19.93
N LEU A 67 -15.05 -3.07 -21.04
CA LEU A 67 -13.76 -3.64 -21.46
C LEU A 67 -13.12 -2.72 -22.51
N ARG A 68 -11.91 -2.23 -22.27
CA ARG A 68 -11.24 -1.28 -23.17
C ARG A 68 -9.81 -1.70 -23.49
N LEU A 69 -9.48 -1.71 -24.78
CA LEU A 69 -8.15 -2.03 -25.29
C LEU A 69 -7.29 -0.77 -25.35
N GLY A 70 -6.09 -0.82 -24.78
CA GLY A 70 -5.05 0.19 -24.98
C GLY A 70 -4.01 0.21 -23.87
N SER A 71 -3.05 1.13 -23.99
CA SER A 71 -1.90 1.19 -23.07
C SER A 71 -2.22 2.04 -21.85
N LEU A 72 -1.90 1.51 -20.66
CA LEU A 72 -1.98 2.23 -19.38
C LEU A 72 -3.29 3.05 -19.25
N LEU A 73 -3.19 4.37 -19.12
CA LEU A 73 -4.31 5.28 -18.89
C LEU A 73 -4.94 5.82 -20.18
N GLU A 74 -4.39 5.53 -21.36
CA GLU A 74 -4.91 6.04 -22.64
C GLU A 74 -6.40 5.74 -22.85
N PRO A 75 -6.93 4.53 -22.55
CA PRO A 75 -8.33 4.19 -22.80
C PRO A 75 -9.33 4.93 -21.91
N VAL A 76 -8.85 5.64 -20.88
CA VAL A 76 -9.66 6.33 -19.87
C VAL A 76 -9.26 7.79 -19.72
N ALA A 77 -8.56 8.35 -20.71
CA ALA A 77 -8.14 9.74 -20.70
C ALA A 77 -9.35 10.69 -20.52
N GLY A 78 -9.25 11.59 -19.54
CA GLY A 78 -10.30 12.56 -19.21
C GLY A 78 -11.43 12.02 -18.33
N GLU A 79 -11.36 10.77 -17.89
CA GLU A 79 -12.28 10.20 -16.90
C GLU A 79 -11.70 10.25 -15.48
N GLU A 80 -12.60 10.21 -14.50
CA GLU A 80 -12.27 10.15 -13.08
C GLU A 80 -12.90 8.91 -12.43
N PHE A 81 -12.16 8.30 -11.50
CA PHE A 81 -12.55 7.08 -10.77
C PHE A 81 -12.42 7.26 -9.26
N ASP A 82 -13.35 6.65 -8.52
CA ASP A 82 -13.34 6.64 -7.05
C ASP A 82 -12.31 5.65 -6.48
N LEU A 83 -12.02 4.60 -7.25
CA LEU A 83 -11.07 3.54 -6.91
C LEU A 83 -10.35 3.04 -8.16
N VAL A 84 -9.03 3.10 -8.15
CA VAL A 84 -8.17 2.47 -9.17
C VAL A 84 -7.41 1.31 -8.52
N VAL A 85 -7.39 0.16 -9.17
CA VAL A 85 -6.59 -1.01 -8.76
C VAL A 85 -5.72 -1.43 -9.92
N SER A 86 -4.46 -1.77 -9.65
CA SER A 86 -3.57 -2.30 -10.68
C SER A 86 -2.59 -3.32 -10.13
N ASN A 87 -2.34 -4.36 -10.91
CA ASN A 87 -1.13 -5.15 -10.80
C ASN A 87 -0.36 -4.94 -12.12
N PRO A 88 0.32 -3.79 -12.28
CA PRO A 88 0.88 -3.41 -13.56
C PRO A 88 2.01 -4.38 -13.97
N PRO A 89 2.38 -4.43 -15.25
CA PRO A 89 3.53 -5.23 -15.72
C PRO A 89 4.83 -4.56 -15.28
N PHE A 90 5.12 -4.58 -13.97
CA PHE A 90 6.25 -3.87 -13.36
C PHE A 90 7.55 -4.67 -13.38
N VAL A 91 7.64 -5.76 -14.13
CA VAL A 91 8.90 -6.52 -14.21
C VAL A 91 9.92 -5.72 -14.99
N ILE A 92 11.08 -5.50 -14.36
CA ILE A 92 12.22 -4.82 -14.96
C ILE A 92 12.90 -5.83 -15.86
N THR A 93 12.78 -5.65 -17.16
CA THR A 93 13.44 -6.49 -18.16
C THR A 93 14.63 -5.73 -18.77
N PRO A 94 15.75 -6.42 -19.06
CA PRO A 94 16.89 -5.81 -19.72
C PRO A 94 16.48 -5.29 -21.08
N ARG A 95 17.03 -4.16 -21.50
CA ARG A 95 16.80 -3.62 -22.84
C ARG A 95 18.06 -3.76 -23.65
N SER A 96 17.98 -4.51 -24.76
CA SER A 96 19.03 -4.46 -25.78
C SER A 96 18.65 -3.46 -26.87
N ALA A 97 19.64 -2.71 -27.38
CA ALA A 97 19.41 -1.65 -28.38
C ALA A 97 18.82 -2.17 -29.71
N ASP A 98 18.89 -3.48 -29.95
CA ASP A 98 18.50 -4.16 -31.19
C ASP A 98 17.21 -5.00 -31.04
N GLU A 99 16.51 -4.93 -29.90
CA GLU A 99 15.35 -5.81 -29.62
C GLU A 99 14.07 -5.36 -30.33
N ALA A 100 13.42 -6.27 -31.06
CA ALA A 100 12.14 -6.01 -31.69
C ALA A 100 10.99 -6.19 -30.69
N SER A 101 9.93 -5.38 -30.79
CA SER A 101 8.72 -5.47 -29.94
C SER A 101 8.06 -6.87 -29.89
N THR A 102 8.37 -7.75 -30.84
CA THR A 102 7.86 -9.13 -30.92
C THR A 102 8.56 -10.11 -29.98
N ASP A 103 9.73 -9.75 -29.45
CA ASP A 103 10.52 -10.58 -28.53
C ASP A 103 10.18 -10.27 -27.05
N GLN A 104 9.26 -9.33 -26.81
CA GLN A 104 8.86 -8.88 -25.47
C GLN A 104 7.71 -9.71 -24.89
N PHE A 105 7.86 -10.17 -23.65
CA PHE A 105 6.78 -10.83 -22.91
C PHE A 105 5.75 -9.80 -22.43
N THR A 106 4.75 -9.50 -23.26
CA THR A 106 3.72 -8.46 -23.04
C THR A 106 3.00 -8.51 -21.68
N TYR A 107 2.96 -9.67 -21.01
CA TYR A 107 2.31 -9.82 -19.70
C TYR A 107 3.12 -9.25 -18.52
N ARG A 108 4.45 -9.12 -18.67
CA ARG A 108 5.35 -8.70 -17.59
C ARG A 108 6.21 -7.49 -17.93
N ASP A 109 6.48 -7.32 -19.22
CA ASP A 109 7.27 -6.24 -19.79
C ASP A 109 6.30 -5.15 -20.28
N GLY A 110 6.27 -4.00 -19.61
CA GLY A 110 5.47 -2.84 -20.05
C GLY A 110 6.23 -1.86 -20.96
N GLY A 111 7.35 -2.27 -21.54
CA GLY A 111 8.04 -1.54 -22.61
C GLY A 111 8.91 -0.35 -22.19
N LEU A 112 9.02 -0.05 -20.89
CA LEU A 112 9.88 1.02 -20.36
C LEU A 112 11.10 0.44 -19.61
N PRO A 113 12.21 1.18 -19.50
CA PRO A 113 13.40 0.74 -18.76
C PRO A 113 13.19 0.84 -17.25
N GLY A 114 13.86 -0.04 -16.50
CA GLY A 114 13.87 0.04 -15.03
C GLY A 114 12.47 0.08 -14.42
N ASP A 115 12.31 0.92 -13.41
CA ASP A 115 11.07 1.12 -12.67
C ASP A 115 10.15 2.23 -13.24
N ASP A 116 10.37 2.65 -14.50
CA ASP A 116 9.68 3.80 -15.09
C ASP A 116 8.17 3.58 -15.28
N ILE A 117 7.70 2.34 -15.40
CA ILE A 117 6.25 2.04 -15.45
C ILE A 117 5.59 2.45 -14.13
N VAL A 118 6.19 2.03 -13.01
CA VAL A 118 5.67 2.32 -11.67
C VAL A 118 5.80 3.82 -11.40
N ALA A 119 6.94 4.42 -11.75
CA ALA A 119 7.15 5.86 -11.63
C ALA A 119 6.08 6.66 -12.41
N SER A 120 5.85 6.31 -13.68
CA SER A 120 4.84 6.96 -14.53
C SER A 120 3.44 6.83 -13.96
N LEU A 121 3.07 5.66 -13.44
CA LEU A 121 1.77 5.45 -12.79
C LEU A 121 1.62 6.30 -11.53
N VAL A 122 2.65 6.37 -10.67
CA VAL A 122 2.61 7.22 -9.47
C VAL A 122 2.41 8.70 -9.82
N LEU A 123 3.01 9.15 -10.92
CA LEU A 123 2.87 10.54 -11.40
C LEU A 123 1.52 10.84 -12.03
N THR A 124 0.92 9.87 -12.73
CA THR A 124 -0.24 10.11 -13.61
C THR A 124 -1.57 9.67 -13.02
N LEU A 125 -1.59 8.61 -12.19
CA LEU A 125 -2.80 8.12 -11.53
C LEU A 125 -3.57 9.20 -10.76
N PRO A 126 -2.93 10.13 -10.01
CA PRO A 126 -3.65 11.18 -9.32
C PRO A 126 -4.57 12.03 -10.23
N GLY A 127 -4.21 12.18 -11.51
CA GLY A 127 -4.98 12.96 -12.49
C GLY A 127 -6.30 12.31 -12.93
N ILE A 128 -6.49 11.01 -12.69
CA ILE A 128 -7.73 10.28 -13.02
C ILE A 128 -8.49 9.82 -11.76
N LEU A 129 -8.06 10.26 -10.58
CA LEU A 129 -8.81 10.01 -9.35
C LEU A 129 -9.86 11.11 -9.18
N ALA A 130 -11.10 10.73 -8.89
CA ALA A 130 -12.10 11.68 -8.39
C ALA A 130 -11.59 12.32 -7.07
N PRO A 131 -12.10 13.49 -6.65
CA PRO A 131 -11.79 14.04 -5.33
C PRO A 131 -12.09 13.02 -4.21
N GLY A 132 -11.10 12.71 -3.37
CA GLY A 132 -11.20 11.64 -2.36
C GLY A 132 -11.04 10.21 -2.91
N GLY A 133 -10.83 10.07 -4.22
CA GLY A 133 -10.54 8.83 -4.92
C GLY A 133 -9.18 8.26 -4.55
N THR A 134 -9.04 6.94 -4.60
CA THR A 134 -7.82 6.25 -4.19
C THR A 134 -7.30 5.31 -5.28
N ALA A 135 -5.99 5.16 -5.39
CA ALA A 135 -5.36 4.11 -6.19
C ALA A 135 -4.63 3.10 -5.30
N GLN A 136 -4.69 1.82 -5.66
CA GLN A 136 -3.93 0.74 -5.05
C GLN A 136 -3.24 -0.08 -6.12
N LEU A 137 -1.92 -0.13 -6.07
CA LEU A 137 -1.15 -0.89 -7.02
C LEU A 137 -0.02 -1.66 -6.36
N LEU A 138 0.30 -2.81 -6.94
CA LEU A 138 1.57 -3.46 -6.70
C LEU A 138 2.65 -2.77 -7.53
N GLY A 139 3.88 -2.82 -7.06
CA GLY A 139 5.01 -2.26 -7.78
C GLY A 139 6.33 -2.72 -7.23
N ASN A 140 7.37 -2.41 -7.97
CA ASN A 140 8.76 -2.51 -7.57
C ASN A 140 9.48 -1.18 -7.82
N TRP A 141 10.66 -1.04 -7.23
CA TRP A 141 11.54 0.11 -7.41
C TRP A 141 12.99 -0.32 -7.28
N GLU A 142 13.86 0.35 -8.02
CA GLU A 142 15.30 0.14 -7.96
C GLU A 142 15.89 0.83 -6.72
N ILE A 143 16.78 0.12 -6.02
CA ILE A 143 17.51 0.59 -4.84
C ILE A 143 18.98 0.67 -5.22
N THR A 144 19.55 1.87 -5.16
CA THR A 144 20.94 2.10 -5.56
C THR A 144 21.93 1.65 -4.50
N SER A 145 23.18 1.46 -4.89
CA SER A 145 24.26 1.14 -3.95
C SER A 145 24.41 2.22 -2.87
N GLY A 146 24.36 1.81 -1.60
CA GLY A 146 24.42 2.72 -0.45
C GLY A 146 23.22 3.64 -0.26
N GLY A 147 22.18 3.52 -1.09
CA GLY A 147 20.94 4.28 -1.00
C GLY A 147 19.96 3.71 0.03
N LEU A 148 19.03 4.56 0.50
CA LEU A 148 17.86 4.10 1.24
C LEU A 148 16.85 3.48 0.28
N TRP A 149 16.12 2.44 0.72
CA TRP A 149 15.14 1.74 -0.11
C TRP A 149 14.03 2.66 -0.63
N ASP A 150 13.64 3.67 0.15
CA ASP A 150 12.55 4.60 -0.14
C ASP A 150 13.00 5.84 -0.91
N ALA A 151 14.29 6.00 -1.18
CA ALA A 151 14.83 7.17 -1.88
C ALA A 151 14.15 7.37 -3.24
N ARG A 152 14.05 6.31 -4.04
CA ARG A 152 13.41 6.32 -5.36
C ARG A 152 11.90 6.61 -5.28
N PRO A 153 11.08 5.86 -4.49
CA PRO A 153 9.68 6.21 -4.21
C PRO A 153 9.43 7.66 -3.79
N ARG A 154 10.29 8.23 -2.93
CA ARG A 154 10.18 9.63 -2.47
C ARG A 154 10.28 10.62 -3.64
N THR A 155 11.21 10.39 -4.57
CA THR A 155 11.34 11.25 -5.76
C THR A 155 10.07 11.29 -6.60
N TRP A 156 9.35 10.16 -6.72
CA TRP A 156 8.10 10.09 -7.47
C TRP A 156 6.99 10.88 -6.79
N VAL A 157 6.87 10.76 -5.46
CA VAL A 157 5.88 11.53 -4.69
C VAL A 157 6.18 13.02 -4.78
N GLU A 158 7.44 13.43 -4.64
CA GLU A 158 7.86 14.84 -4.79
C GLU A 158 7.58 15.38 -6.19
N ALA A 159 7.88 14.61 -7.24
CA ALA A 159 7.59 14.99 -8.62
C ALA A 159 6.09 15.04 -8.92
N SER A 160 5.28 14.14 -8.33
CA SER A 160 3.82 14.18 -8.50
C SER A 160 3.22 15.49 -7.98
N ARG A 161 3.77 16.04 -6.89
CA ARG A 161 3.34 17.29 -6.26
C ARG A 161 3.75 18.55 -7.00
N SER A 162 4.82 18.47 -7.82
CA SER A 162 5.28 19.60 -8.63
C SER A 162 4.63 19.64 -10.02
N GLY A 163 4.32 18.46 -10.58
CA GLY A 163 3.73 18.33 -11.92
C GLY A 163 2.20 18.39 -11.94
N THR A 164 1.53 18.03 -10.85
CA THR A 164 0.06 18.14 -10.73
C THR A 164 -0.32 19.29 -9.82
N SER A 165 -1.41 20.00 -10.12
CA SER A 165 -1.95 21.05 -9.23
C SER A 165 -2.62 20.48 -7.96
N ALA A 166 -2.51 19.17 -7.73
CA ALA A 166 -3.17 18.48 -6.62
C ALA A 166 -2.11 17.92 -5.67
N ALA A 167 -2.25 18.24 -4.39
CA ALA A 167 -1.60 17.49 -3.31
C ALA A 167 -1.95 16.00 -3.45
N VAL A 168 -1.01 15.10 -3.17
CA VAL A 168 -1.24 13.65 -3.19
C VAL A 168 -0.79 13.05 -1.87
N ASP A 169 -1.72 12.33 -1.25
CA ASP A 169 -1.43 11.41 -0.16
C ASP A 169 -0.80 10.14 -0.74
N ALA A 170 0.25 9.66 -0.11
CA ALA A 170 1.02 8.53 -0.59
C ALA A 170 1.44 7.61 0.55
N TRP A 171 1.33 6.30 0.32
CA TRP A 171 1.83 5.29 1.22
C TRP A 171 2.48 4.14 0.46
N PHE A 172 3.76 3.95 0.69
CA PHE A 172 4.57 2.87 0.16
C PHE A 172 4.88 1.87 1.26
N ILE A 173 4.64 0.59 0.98
CA ILE A 173 5.00 -0.52 1.88
C ILE A 173 5.90 -1.47 1.10
N GLN A 174 7.21 -1.46 1.39
CA GLN A 174 8.15 -2.49 0.97
C GLN A 174 7.85 -3.77 1.74
N ARG A 175 7.71 -4.89 1.04
CA ARG A 175 7.46 -6.21 1.65
C ARG A 175 8.58 -7.19 1.40
N GLU A 176 9.33 -6.97 0.34
CA GLU A 176 10.38 -7.86 -0.09
C GLU A 176 11.45 -7.03 -0.80
N GLN A 177 12.70 -7.49 -0.70
CA GLN A 177 13.81 -6.95 -1.45
C GLN A 177 14.60 -8.13 -2.00
N LEU A 178 14.90 -8.09 -3.29
CA LEU A 178 15.77 -9.05 -3.96
C LEU A 178 17.08 -8.37 -4.38
N SER A 179 18.16 -9.13 -4.41
CA SER A 179 19.39 -8.71 -5.09
C SER A 179 19.21 -8.85 -6.62
N PRO A 180 20.01 -8.13 -7.44
CA PRO A 180 19.98 -8.27 -8.89
C PRO A 180 20.09 -9.72 -9.38
N GLU A 181 20.92 -10.53 -8.72
CA GLU A 181 21.12 -11.95 -9.04
C GLU A 181 19.84 -12.76 -8.81
N LEU A 182 19.26 -12.67 -7.61
CA LEU A 182 18.03 -13.39 -7.27
C LEU A 182 16.83 -12.91 -8.10
N TYR A 183 16.79 -11.62 -8.44
CA TYR A 183 15.78 -11.06 -9.32
C TYR A 183 15.87 -11.69 -10.71
N ALA A 184 17.06 -11.68 -11.32
CA ALA A 184 17.28 -12.28 -12.63
C ALA A 184 16.93 -13.78 -12.64
N GLU A 185 17.40 -14.54 -11.65
CA GLU A 185 17.08 -15.97 -11.52
C GLU A 185 15.57 -16.24 -11.44
N THR A 186 14.83 -15.40 -10.69
CA THR A 186 13.39 -15.53 -10.51
C THR A 186 12.65 -15.41 -11.83
N TRP A 187 12.96 -14.38 -12.63
CA TRP A 187 12.25 -14.11 -13.88
C TRP A 187 12.66 -15.00 -15.04
N LEU A 188 13.92 -15.46 -15.09
CA LEU A 188 14.37 -16.45 -16.07
C LEU A 188 13.74 -17.83 -15.82
N ARG A 189 13.55 -18.20 -14.54
CA ARG A 189 12.84 -19.43 -14.18
C ARG A 189 11.37 -19.36 -14.58
N ASP A 190 10.70 -18.25 -14.31
CA ASP A 190 9.31 -18.02 -14.69
C ASP A 190 9.11 -18.09 -16.22
N ALA A 191 10.07 -17.57 -17.00
CA ALA A 191 10.08 -17.62 -18.45
C ALA A 191 10.26 -19.04 -19.04
N SER A 192 10.55 -20.04 -18.22
CA SER A 192 10.99 -21.38 -18.66
C SER A 192 12.25 -21.36 -19.55
N GLU A 193 13.04 -20.28 -19.50
CA GLU A 193 14.28 -20.10 -20.27
C GLU A 193 15.40 -21.04 -19.79
N THR A 194 15.23 -21.67 -18.62
CA THR A 194 16.15 -22.70 -18.09
C THR A 194 16.29 -23.94 -18.99
N ARG A 195 15.46 -24.07 -20.03
CA ARG A 195 15.50 -25.20 -20.98
C ARG A 195 16.67 -25.12 -21.95
N ASP A 196 17.18 -23.92 -22.23
CA ASP A 196 18.39 -23.70 -23.00
C ASP A 196 19.45 -23.04 -22.11
N ARG A 197 20.53 -23.79 -21.84
CA ARG A 197 21.59 -23.36 -20.94
C ARG A 197 22.35 -22.14 -21.46
N GLN A 198 22.57 -22.04 -22.77
CA GLN A 198 23.33 -20.95 -23.35
C GLN A 198 22.49 -19.67 -23.30
N HIS A 199 21.24 -19.74 -23.77
CA HIS A 199 20.32 -18.62 -23.72
C HIS A 199 20.12 -18.11 -22.28
N TYR A 200 19.95 -19.01 -21.30
CA TYR A 200 19.87 -18.62 -19.90
C TYR A 200 21.10 -17.82 -19.42
N GLN A 201 22.32 -18.25 -19.78
CA GLN A 201 23.55 -17.57 -19.36
C GLN A 201 23.68 -16.18 -19.99
N GLU A 202 23.31 -16.04 -21.26
CA GLU A 202 23.28 -14.76 -21.97
C GLU A 202 22.24 -13.82 -21.36
N SER A 203 20.99 -14.26 -21.19
CA SER A 203 19.92 -13.47 -20.58
C SER A 203 20.26 -13.06 -19.14
N TYR A 204 20.80 -13.97 -18.33
CA TYR A 204 21.24 -13.66 -16.96
C TYR A 204 22.33 -12.58 -16.94
N SER A 205 23.30 -12.65 -17.84
CA SER A 205 24.35 -11.63 -17.93
C SER A 205 23.77 -10.27 -18.34
N ASN A 206 22.84 -10.25 -19.29
CA ASN A 206 22.15 -9.02 -19.70
C ASN A 206 21.38 -8.36 -18.54
N TYR A 207 20.73 -9.13 -17.68
CA TYR A 207 20.10 -8.61 -16.46
C TYR A 207 21.11 -7.94 -15.53
N LEU A 208 22.23 -8.59 -15.26
CA LEU A 208 23.24 -8.03 -14.36
C LEU A 208 23.89 -6.77 -14.93
N ASP A 209 24.20 -6.77 -16.23
CA ASP A 209 24.77 -5.60 -16.91
C ASP A 209 23.78 -4.42 -16.93
N ASP A 210 22.50 -4.68 -17.16
CA ASP A 210 21.43 -3.68 -17.15
C ASP A 210 21.27 -3.04 -15.75
N PHE A 211 21.19 -3.85 -14.69
CA PHE A 211 21.15 -3.34 -13.32
C PHE A 211 22.43 -2.59 -12.92
N ALA A 212 23.60 -3.11 -13.28
CA ALA A 212 24.88 -2.47 -13.01
C ALA A 212 24.99 -1.11 -13.71
N SER A 213 24.45 -0.98 -14.93
CA SER A 213 24.46 0.28 -15.69
C SER A 213 23.72 1.44 -14.99
N ARG A 214 22.78 1.11 -14.09
CA ARG A 214 21.99 2.05 -13.28
C ARG A 214 22.34 2.04 -11.79
N ASP A 215 23.46 1.43 -11.41
CA ASP A 215 23.92 1.29 -10.00
C ASP A 215 22.88 0.61 -9.09
N VAL A 216 22.11 -0.34 -9.62
CA VAL A 216 21.07 -1.04 -8.86
C VAL A 216 21.69 -2.14 -8.00
N ALA A 217 21.59 -1.98 -6.68
CA ALA A 217 22.06 -2.95 -5.69
C ALA A 217 20.94 -3.79 -5.07
N GLY A 218 19.68 -3.39 -5.27
CA GLY A 218 18.52 -4.14 -4.83
C GLY A 218 17.24 -3.71 -5.56
N ILE A 219 16.24 -4.58 -5.53
CA ILE A 219 14.92 -4.30 -6.09
C ILE A 219 13.91 -4.52 -4.98
N GLY A 220 13.26 -3.44 -4.55
CA GLY A 220 12.18 -3.48 -3.57
C GLY A 220 10.87 -3.86 -4.26
N PHE A 221 10.02 -4.62 -3.58
CA PHE A 221 8.68 -4.97 -4.02
C PHE A 221 7.67 -4.65 -2.94
N GLY A 222 6.48 -4.22 -3.35
CA GLY A 222 5.42 -4.05 -2.40
C GLY A 222 4.17 -3.42 -2.96
N MET A 223 3.54 -2.61 -2.12
CA MET A 223 2.26 -1.98 -2.41
C MET A 223 2.40 -0.46 -2.32
N ILE A 224 1.70 0.19 -3.23
CA ILE A 224 1.58 1.63 -3.31
C ILE A 224 0.10 1.97 -3.14
N TRP A 225 -0.18 2.91 -2.25
CA TRP A 225 -1.49 3.51 -2.11
C TRP A 225 -1.36 5.01 -2.34
N LEU A 226 -2.26 5.56 -3.16
CA LEU A 226 -2.34 6.98 -3.46
C LEU A 226 -3.75 7.47 -3.21
N ARG A 227 -3.90 8.73 -2.80
CA ARG A 227 -5.20 9.41 -2.74
C ARG A 227 -5.09 10.83 -3.24
N ARG A 228 -6.05 11.22 -4.07
CA ARG A 228 -6.33 12.62 -4.36
C ARG A 228 -7.18 13.17 -3.20
N PRO A 229 -6.72 14.19 -2.46
CA PRO A 229 -7.50 14.86 -1.42
C PRO A 229 -8.85 15.32 -1.97
N ALA A 230 -9.88 15.29 -1.11
CA ALA A 230 -11.21 15.74 -1.47
C ALA A 230 -11.27 17.26 -1.71
N ASP A 231 -10.50 18.01 -0.92
CA ASP A 231 -10.29 19.45 -1.10
C ASP A 231 -8.94 19.68 -1.78
N ALA A 232 -8.96 20.38 -2.92
CA ALA A 232 -7.75 20.71 -3.67
C ALA A 232 -6.81 21.65 -2.91
N ALA A 233 -7.32 22.41 -1.92
CA ALA A 233 -6.52 23.26 -1.06
C ALA A 233 -5.92 22.51 0.14
N ALA A 234 -6.34 21.26 0.40
CA ALA A 234 -5.81 20.47 1.50
C ALA A 234 -4.37 20.05 1.21
N GLN A 235 -3.51 20.19 2.22
CA GLN A 235 -2.17 19.60 2.21
C GLN A 235 -2.28 18.06 2.29
N PRO A 236 -1.30 17.32 1.74
CA PRO A 236 -1.22 15.88 1.98
C PRO A 236 -1.15 15.61 3.48
N SER A 237 -2.05 14.76 3.96
CA SER A 237 -2.13 14.32 5.35
C SER A 237 -1.37 13.01 5.59
N ILE A 238 -1.14 12.23 4.53
CA ILE A 238 -0.51 10.91 4.61
C ILE A 238 0.68 10.86 3.64
N THR A 239 1.88 10.73 4.19
CA THR A 239 3.10 10.47 3.43
C THR A 239 3.95 9.47 4.21
N ARG A 240 3.76 8.18 3.92
CA ARG A 240 4.37 7.08 4.67
C ARG A 240 5.22 6.19 3.74
N PHE A 241 6.40 5.82 4.20
CA PHE A 241 7.29 4.87 3.55
C PHE A 241 7.69 3.86 4.62
N GLU A 242 7.29 2.61 4.45
CA GLU A 242 7.46 1.57 5.47
C GLU A 242 8.01 0.28 4.89
N GLU A 243 8.85 -0.39 5.66
CA GLU A 243 9.36 -1.72 5.34
C GLU A 243 8.76 -2.74 6.30
N ILE A 244 8.02 -3.70 5.75
CA ILE A 244 7.28 -4.74 6.47
C ILE A 244 7.58 -6.09 5.81
N THR A 245 8.72 -6.67 6.19
CA THR A 245 9.25 -7.92 5.61
C THR A 245 8.75 -9.18 6.30
N TYR A 246 7.99 -9.05 7.39
CA TYR A 246 7.41 -10.19 8.11
C TYR A 246 6.05 -10.62 7.52
N PRO A 247 5.65 -11.90 7.67
CA PRO A 247 4.39 -12.40 7.13
C PRO A 247 3.17 -11.70 7.74
N SER A 248 2.29 -11.15 6.89
CA SER A 248 1.03 -10.49 7.27
C SER A 248 -0.18 -11.19 6.65
N SER A 249 -1.34 -11.12 7.31
CA SER A 249 -2.52 -11.91 6.94
C SER A 249 -3.36 -11.31 5.81
N SER A 250 -3.32 -9.98 5.59
CA SER A 250 -4.09 -9.30 4.54
C SER A 250 -3.61 -7.87 4.21
N PRO A 251 -2.39 -7.67 3.68
CA PRO A 251 -1.80 -6.35 3.48
C PRO A 251 -2.59 -5.42 2.54
N SER A 252 -3.36 -5.94 1.57
CA SER A 252 -4.06 -5.13 0.56
C SER A 252 -5.32 -4.40 1.03
N ALA A 253 -5.83 -4.72 2.23
CA ALA A 253 -6.98 -4.04 2.85
C ALA A 253 -6.55 -2.99 3.89
N VAL A 254 -5.31 -3.06 4.36
CA VAL A 254 -4.80 -2.25 5.48
C VAL A 254 -4.86 -0.74 5.19
N PRO A 255 -4.46 -0.23 4.00
CA PRO A 255 -4.44 1.21 3.79
C PRO A 255 -5.80 1.87 4.01
N GLY A 256 -6.91 1.21 3.68
CA GLY A 256 -8.26 1.79 3.86
C GLY A 256 -8.56 2.16 5.31
N ALA A 257 -8.48 1.19 6.22
CA ALA A 257 -8.80 1.42 7.62
C ALA A 257 -7.82 2.40 8.30
N ALA A 258 -6.54 2.37 7.92
CA ALA A 258 -5.54 3.30 8.45
C ALA A 258 -5.73 4.74 7.94
N VAL A 259 -6.22 4.90 6.71
CA VAL A 259 -6.58 6.20 6.14
C VAL A 259 -7.81 6.76 6.83
N GLU A 260 -8.85 5.94 7.02
CA GLU A 260 -10.07 6.34 7.76
C GLU A 260 -9.72 6.82 9.18
N ARG A 261 -8.80 6.14 9.88
CA ARG A 261 -8.31 6.57 11.20
C ARG A 261 -7.50 7.86 11.14
N SER A 262 -6.67 8.04 10.11
CA SER A 262 -5.91 9.29 9.92
C SER A 262 -6.86 10.47 9.67
N ASP A 263 -7.89 10.30 8.84
CA ASP A 263 -8.89 11.32 8.58
C ASP A 263 -9.72 11.62 9.84
N TRP A 264 -10.11 10.58 10.59
CA TRP A 264 -10.81 10.75 11.87
C TRP A 264 -9.96 11.53 12.87
N LEU A 265 -8.67 11.21 13.01
CA LEU A 265 -7.74 11.94 13.88
C LEU A 265 -7.60 13.41 13.47
N ALA A 266 -7.58 13.72 12.17
CA ALA A 266 -7.51 15.09 11.67
C ALA A 266 -8.79 15.90 11.97
N GLY A 267 -9.94 15.23 12.04
CA GLY A 267 -11.25 15.86 12.27
C GLY A 267 -11.70 15.91 13.74
N ASN A 268 -10.98 15.29 14.68
CA ASN A 268 -11.43 15.12 16.07
C ASN A 268 -10.37 15.56 17.08
N ASP A 269 -10.82 16.15 18.19
CA ASP A 269 -9.97 16.42 19.35
C ASP A 269 -9.75 15.13 20.14
N LEU A 270 -8.68 14.41 19.82
CA LEU A 270 -8.31 13.12 20.42
C LEU A 270 -8.42 13.12 21.95
N ALA A 271 -8.03 14.22 22.62
CA ALA A 271 -8.05 14.29 24.07
C ALA A 271 -9.45 14.11 24.67
N ASN A 272 -10.50 14.49 23.95
CA ASN A 272 -11.89 14.40 24.40
C ASN A 272 -12.65 13.19 23.83
N THR A 273 -11.94 12.25 23.20
CA THR A 273 -12.52 11.02 22.65
C THR A 273 -12.42 9.85 23.62
N HIS A 274 -13.18 8.80 23.35
CA HIS A 274 -13.14 7.52 24.09
C HIS A 274 -12.60 6.46 23.15
N LEU A 275 -11.69 5.62 23.66
CA LEU A 275 -10.97 4.64 22.86
C LEU A 275 -11.17 3.23 23.42
N LEU A 276 -11.20 2.26 22.50
CA LEU A 276 -11.21 0.83 22.76
C LEU A 276 -9.91 0.21 22.25
N VAL A 277 -9.42 -0.82 22.94
CA VAL A 277 -8.38 -1.70 22.38
C VAL A 277 -8.99 -2.55 21.26
N ALA A 278 -8.32 -2.60 20.10
CA ALA A 278 -8.80 -3.42 18.98
C ALA A 278 -8.85 -4.92 19.37
N GLU A 279 -9.86 -5.64 18.90
CA GLU A 279 -10.12 -7.03 19.33
C GLU A 279 -8.98 -8.01 19.03
N ASP A 280 -8.19 -7.73 17.99
CA ASP A 280 -7.06 -8.56 17.59
C ASP A 280 -5.74 -8.21 18.29
N VAL A 281 -5.75 -7.21 19.17
CA VAL A 281 -4.55 -6.74 19.87
C VAL A 281 -4.30 -7.53 21.15
N THR A 282 -3.06 -7.98 21.34
CA THR A 282 -2.61 -8.68 22.55
C THR A 282 -1.41 -7.98 23.18
N GLU A 283 -1.25 -8.17 24.49
CA GLU A 283 -0.12 -7.67 25.27
C GLU A 283 0.81 -8.82 25.68
N GLU A 284 2.11 -8.66 25.45
CA GLU A 284 3.16 -9.60 25.85
C GLU A 284 4.13 -8.90 26.82
N ARG A 285 4.45 -9.55 27.95
CA ARG A 285 5.37 -9.01 28.96
C ARG A 285 6.55 -9.95 29.16
N HIS A 286 7.77 -9.40 29.07
CA HIS A 286 8.99 -10.14 29.40
C HIS A 286 9.61 -9.62 30.69
N GLN A 287 9.93 -10.53 31.60
CA GLN A 287 10.55 -10.22 32.87
C GLN A 287 11.56 -11.29 33.29
N ARG A 288 12.60 -10.89 34.02
CA ARG A 288 13.50 -11.86 34.65
C ARG A 288 12.76 -12.54 35.81
N PRO A 289 12.98 -13.85 36.06
CA PRO A 289 12.43 -14.50 37.24
C PRO A 289 12.78 -13.73 38.52
N GLY A 290 11.77 -13.38 39.31
CA GLY A 290 11.92 -12.62 40.56
C GLY A 290 11.99 -11.09 40.41
N ALA A 291 11.84 -10.54 39.20
CA ALA A 291 11.72 -9.10 39.01
C ALA A 291 10.35 -8.58 39.47
N GLU A 292 10.33 -7.39 40.07
CA GLU A 292 9.11 -6.72 40.56
C GLU A 292 8.27 -6.12 39.43
N HIS A 293 8.92 -5.69 38.35
CA HIS A 293 8.28 -5.09 37.17
C HIS A 293 8.81 -5.73 35.88
N PRO A 294 7.99 -5.77 34.80
CA PRO A 294 8.45 -6.25 33.51
C PRO A 294 9.53 -5.33 32.93
N GLY A 295 10.52 -5.93 32.27
CA GLY A 295 11.57 -5.17 31.58
C GLY A 295 11.15 -4.73 30.19
N VAL A 296 10.16 -5.40 29.59
CA VAL A 296 9.64 -5.13 28.24
C VAL A 296 8.14 -5.43 28.22
N ILE A 297 7.35 -4.50 27.67
CA ILE A 297 5.92 -4.67 27.39
C ILE A 297 5.71 -4.44 25.90
N LEU A 298 5.13 -5.41 25.20
CA LEU A 298 4.87 -5.36 23.76
C LEU A 298 3.38 -5.42 23.50
N LEU A 299 2.90 -4.56 22.61
CA LEU A 299 1.55 -4.62 22.05
C LEU A 299 1.62 -5.20 20.64
N ARG A 300 0.85 -6.23 20.35
CA ARG A 300 0.88 -6.96 19.06
C ARG A 300 -0.47 -6.96 18.38
N GLN A 301 -0.51 -6.62 17.11
CA GLN A 301 -1.68 -6.85 16.26
C GLN A 301 -1.72 -8.29 15.76
N GLY A 302 -2.85 -8.97 15.93
CA GLY A 302 -3.11 -10.30 15.39
C GLY A 302 -3.45 -10.31 13.90
N ALA A 303 -4.00 -9.20 13.40
CA ALA A 303 -4.44 -9.00 12.03
C ALA A 303 -3.73 -7.82 11.34
N GLY A 304 -4.17 -7.49 10.11
CA GLY A 304 -3.64 -6.39 9.33
C GLY A 304 -2.15 -6.54 9.01
N LEU A 305 -1.37 -5.50 9.34
CA LEU A 305 0.08 -5.50 9.15
C LEU A 305 0.83 -6.24 10.26
N ARG A 306 0.16 -6.69 11.33
CA ARG A 306 0.78 -7.39 12.47
C ARG A 306 1.90 -6.60 13.14
N ARG A 307 1.67 -5.30 13.33
CA ARG A 307 2.64 -4.42 13.98
C ARG A 307 2.89 -4.86 15.41
N THR A 308 4.09 -4.57 15.88
CA THR A 308 4.46 -4.67 17.28
C THR A 308 4.90 -3.29 17.76
N ASN A 309 4.33 -2.83 18.87
CA ASN A 309 4.71 -1.57 19.51
C ASN A 309 5.33 -1.88 20.88
N LEU A 310 6.46 -1.24 21.19
CA LEU A 310 7.12 -1.34 22.49
C LEU A 310 6.52 -0.27 23.41
N LEU A 311 5.83 -0.70 24.46
CA LEU A 311 5.15 0.22 25.37
C LEU A 311 6.07 0.65 26.51
N SER A 312 5.96 1.94 26.85
CA SER A 312 6.32 2.46 28.16
C SER A 312 5.35 1.95 29.23
N THR A 313 5.68 2.13 30.51
CA THR A 313 4.78 1.75 31.62
C THR A 313 3.50 2.57 31.58
N GLU A 314 3.63 3.85 31.27
CA GLU A 314 2.58 4.84 31.13
C GLU A 314 1.61 4.44 30.01
N LEU A 315 2.15 4.13 28.83
CA LEU A 315 1.35 3.76 27.66
C LEU A 315 0.67 2.40 27.84
N ALA A 316 1.33 1.44 28.50
CA ALA A 316 0.71 0.17 28.88
C ALA A 316 -0.46 0.36 29.86
N GLY A 317 -0.29 1.25 30.85
CA GLY A 317 -1.37 1.66 31.75
C GLY A 317 -2.53 2.32 31.01
N PHE A 318 -2.22 3.18 30.04
CA PHE A 318 -3.22 3.84 29.20
C PHE A 318 -4.04 2.83 28.39
N VAL A 319 -3.36 1.94 27.66
CA VAL A 319 -4.01 0.90 26.84
C VAL A 319 -4.86 -0.03 27.71
N SER A 320 -4.39 -0.38 28.91
CA SER A 320 -5.15 -1.23 29.85
C SER A 320 -6.45 -0.57 30.35
N ALA A 321 -6.54 0.75 30.30
CA ALA A 321 -7.71 1.53 30.71
C ALA A 321 -8.62 1.94 29.53
N CYS A 322 -8.31 1.51 28.30
CA CYS A 322 -9.09 1.81 27.10
C CYS A 322 -10.23 0.79 26.90
N ASP A 323 -11.30 0.95 27.67
CA ASP A 323 -12.54 0.16 27.61
C ASP A 323 -13.75 0.96 27.09
N GLY A 324 -13.54 2.22 26.68
CA GLY A 324 -14.56 3.12 26.17
C GLY A 324 -15.26 3.98 27.23
N ASP A 325 -15.02 3.75 28.53
CA ASP A 325 -15.73 4.47 29.60
C ASP A 325 -15.11 5.83 29.93
N LEU A 326 -13.79 5.94 29.86
CA LEU A 326 -13.04 7.16 30.16
C LEU A 326 -12.51 7.82 28.89
N SER A 327 -12.56 9.15 28.85
CA SER A 327 -11.91 9.91 27.78
C SER A 327 -10.39 9.84 27.87
N VAL A 328 -9.71 10.03 26.74
CA VAL A 328 -8.23 10.08 26.67
C VAL A 328 -7.65 11.04 27.72
N ARG A 329 -8.21 12.25 27.85
CA ARG A 329 -7.79 13.24 28.85
C ARG A 329 -7.92 12.75 30.28
N GLN A 330 -8.99 12.02 30.61
CA GLN A 330 -9.21 11.48 31.95
C GLN A 330 -8.20 10.38 32.27
N ILE A 331 -7.93 9.48 31.32
CA ILE A 331 -6.92 8.41 31.50
C ILE A 331 -5.53 9.03 31.68
N ILE A 332 -5.13 9.97 30.81
CA ILE A 332 -3.83 10.66 30.94
C ILE A 332 -3.72 11.37 32.29
N GLY A 333 -4.77 12.09 32.73
CA GLY A 333 -4.76 12.79 34.02
C GLY A 333 -4.67 11.84 35.22
N ALA A 334 -5.31 10.68 35.15
CA ALA A 334 -5.20 9.65 36.19
C ALA A 334 -3.78 9.06 36.25
N LEU A 335 -3.16 8.77 35.10
CA LEU A 335 -1.79 8.25 35.03
C LEU A 335 -0.77 9.28 35.52
N GLU A 336 -0.94 10.56 35.17
CA GLU A 336 -0.11 11.64 35.69
C GLU A 336 -0.19 11.73 37.22
N ALA A 337 -1.38 11.59 37.80
CA ALA A 337 -1.56 11.60 39.26
C ALA A 337 -0.92 10.38 39.95
N LEU A 338 -0.83 9.24 39.26
CA LEU A 338 -0.27 7.99 39.79
C LEU A 338 1.25 7.90 39.63
N LEU A 339 1.79 8.36 38.50
CA LEU A 339 3.19 8.19 38.11
C LEU A 339 4.03 9.47 38.24
N GLY A 340 3.37 10.63 38.33
CA GLY A 340 4.02 11.94 38.45
C GLY A 340 4.37 12.33 39.90
N GLY A 341 4.76 13.60 40.06
CA GLY A 341 4.95 14.23 41.39
C GLY A 341 6.35 14.14 42.00
N GLY A 342 7.34 13.61 41.28
CA GLY A 342 8.75 13.65 41.69
C GLY A 342 9.43 15.00 41.41
N ASP A 343 10.59 15.24 42.04
CA ASP A 343 11.41 16.42 41.75
C ASP A 343 11.80 16.46 40.27
N GLY A 344 11.46 17.56 39.59
CA GLY A 344 11.73 17.74 38.15
C GLY A 344 10.68 17.12 37.21
N PHE A 345 9.54 16.63 37.71
CA PHE A 345 8.44 16.15 36.88
C PHE A 345 7.76 17.31 36.13
N ASP A 346 7.71 17.19 34.80
CA ASP A 346 7.01 18.12 33.91
C ASP A 346 5.70 17.48 33.42
N GLY A 347 4.59 17.88 34.05
CA GLY A 347 3.26 17.35 33.73
C GLY A 347 2.76 17.71 32.33
N ASP A 348 3.14 18.88 31.80
CA ASP A 348 2.74 19.29 30.46
C ASP A 348 3.48 18.48 29.40
N ALA A 349 4.79 18.24 29.59
CA ALA A 349 5.56 17.35 28.72
C ALA A 349 5.05 15.90 28.78
N PHE A 350 4.71 15.40 29.96
CA PHE A 350 4.11 14.06 30.14
C PHE A 350 2.80 13.91 29.35
N ARG A 351 1.87 14.86 29.53
CA ARG A 351 0.57 14.85 28.84
C ARG A 351 0.72 14.91 27.33
N ALA A 352 1.58 15.80 26.84
CA ALA A 352 1.82 15.97 25.42
C ALA A 352 2.46 14.72 24.79
N GLY A 353 3.47 14.15 25.47
CA GLY A 353 4.14 12.93 25.02
C GLY A 353 3.18 11.74 24.97
N LEU A 354 2.44 11.48 26.05
CA LEU A 354 1.49 10.36 26.08
C LEU A 354 0.34 10.53 25.08
N LEU A 355 -0.18 11.74 24.90
CA LEU A 355 -1.19 12.01 23.87
C LEU A 355 -0.67 11.74 22.46
N GLN A 356 0.60 12.06 22.18
CA GLN A 356 1.24 11.76 20.90
C GLN A 356 1.43 10.26 20.69
N GLU A 357 1.82 9.51 21.72
CA GLU A 357 1.89 8.04 21.64
C GLU A 357 0.52 7.41 21.38
N VAL A 358 -0.52 7.90 22.06
CA VAL A 358 -1.92 7.47 21.84
C VAL A 358 -2.37 7.80 20.41
N TYR A 359 -2.03 8.98 19.89
CA TYR A 359 -2.30 9.34 18.49
C TYR A 359 -1.70 8.30 17.53
N HIS A 360 -0.44 7.89 17.73
CA HIS A 360 0.19 6.86 16.90
C HIS A 360 -0.48 5.49 17.05
N LEU A 361 -0.89 5.10 18.27
CA LEU A 361 -1.64 3.84 18.49
C LEU A 361 -2.99 3.84 17.78
N VAL A 362 -3.72 4.97 17.75
CA VAL A 362 -4.95 5.09 16.96
C VAL A 362 -4.65 5.02 15.47
N GLN A 363 -3.66 5.79 15.00
CA GLN A 363 -3.29 5.82 13.59
C GLN A 363 -2.94 4.41 13.06
N ASP A 364 -2.11 3.67 13.79
CA ASP A 364 -1.70 2.31 13.43
C ASP A 364 -2.76 1.23 13.72
N GLY A 365 -3.84 1.58 14.42
CA GLY A 365 -4.99 0.71 14.67
C GLY A 365 -4.82 -0.27 15.82
N PHE A 366 -4.02 0.09 16.82
CA PHE A 366 -4.00 -0.60 18.12
C PHE A 366 -5.16 -0.17 19.01
N LEU A 367 -5.51 1.11 18.91
CA LEU A 367 -6.67 1.71 19.57
C LEU A 367 -7.67 2.17 18.51
N LEU A 368 -8.96 2.05 18.82
CA LEU A 368 -10.07 2.41 17.95
C LEU A 368 -10.98 3.41 18.67
N PRO A 369 -11.59 4.38 17.97
CA PRO A 369 -12.69 5.16 18.53
C PRO A 369 -13.83 4.25 19.01
N ALA A 370 -14.37 4.53 20.20
CA ALA A 370 -15.44 3.76 20.82
C ALA A 370 -16.82 3.96 20.16
#